data_AF-A0A561UBG7-F1
#
_entry.id   AF-A0A561UBG7-F1
#
_cell.length_a   1.000
_cell.length_b   1.000
_cell.length_c   1.000
_cell.angle_alpha   90.00
_cell.angle_beta   90.00
_cell.angle_gamma   90.00
#
_symmetry.space_group_name_H-M   'P 1'
#
loop_
_entity.id
_entity.type
_entity.pdbx_description
1 polymer ?
#
loop_
_entity_poly.entity_id
_entity_poly.type
_entity_poly.pdbx_seq_one_letter_code
_entity_poly.pdbx_strand_id
1 'polypeptide(L)'
;MALTSERTGQRDKGSSGGKGSSGERSGGSGERPGGGSTVAALWNSTVGKKAAMAVSGAILLGYLVAHLIGNLKVFVGASDLNGYAAWLRTIGQPFLGHEWFLWIARVVLVAAAVVHGTAAFQLSRRDLRARPVGYRHTRARSSYATRTMRWGGVILGLFIVWHILDLTTLTVNPRAEAGHPYENLVATFRTWYGDTIYIVAMLALGMHVRHGFWSAAQTLGLNNRRRERALKATANLLALALTAGFVSIPIGVMTGVVK
;
A
#
# COMPACT_ATOMS: atom_id res chain seq x y z
N MET A 1 -60.45 39.97 -13.65
CA MET A 1 -60.18 41.02 -14.64
C MET A 1 -58.90 40.57 -15.37
N ALA A 2 -59.01 39.86 -16.49
CA ALA A 2 -59.18 40.41 -17.84
C ALA A 2 -57.93 41.23 -18.24
N LEU A 3 -57.26 41.05 -19.38
CA LEU A 3 -57.59 40.38 -20.64
C LEU A 3 -56.38 40.59 -21.61
N THR A 4 -56.19 39.68 -22.60
CA THR A 4 -55.63 39.92 -23.96
C THR A 4 -54.12 40.27 -24.11
N SER A 5 -53.42 39.96 -25.21
CA SER A 5 -53.77 39.44 -26.55
C SER A 5 -52.50 38.93 -27.26
N GLU A 6 -52.65 37.88 -28.08
CA GLU A 6 -52.24 37.77 -29.51
C GLU A 6 -50.76 38.05 -29.92
N ARG A 7 -50.12 37.40 -30.92
CA ARG A 7 -50.59 36.66 -32.11
C ARG A 7 -49.39 36.06 -32.89
N THR A 8 -49.63 34.95 -33.63
CA THR A 8 -49.07 34.52 -34.96
C THR A 8 -47.55 34.46 -35.20
N GLY A 9 -46.98 33.57 -36.03
CA GLY A 9 -47.45 32.56 -37.00
C GLY A 9 -46.24 31.71 -37.46
N GLN A 10 -46.40 30.41 -37.72
CA GLN A 10 -46.54 29.82 -39.06
C GLN A 10 -45.20 29.66 -39.82
N ARG A 11 -44.57 28.47 -39.72
CA ARG A 11 -44.38 27.44 -40.78
C ARG A 11 -43.61 27.90 -42.02
N ASP A 12 -42.53 27.18 -42.33
CA ASP A 12 -42.25 26.82 -43.72
C ASP A 12 -41.61 25.42 -43.89
N LYS A 13 -41.97 24.77 -44.99
CA LYS A 13 -41.59 23.41 -45.43
C LYS A 13 -40.75 23.51 -46.70
N GLY A 14 -39.87 22.53 -46.95
CA GLY A 14 -39.31 22.20 -48.27
C GLY A 14 -37.83 21.83 -48.17
N SER A 15 -37.38 20.58 -48.34
CA SER A 15 -37.46 19.60 -49.45
C SER A 15 -36.49 19.85 -50.61
N SER A 16 -35.81 18.77 -51.01
CA SER A 16 -35.01 18.56 -52.24
C SER A 16 -33.62 19.22 -52.23
N GLY A 17 -32.49 18.57 -52.55
CA GLY A 17 -32.22 17.37 -53.35
C GLY A 17 -31.00 17.69 -54.22
N GLY A 18 -29.90 16.94 -54.10
CA GLY A 18 -28.66 17.22 -54.82
C GLY A 18 -27.71 16.02 -54.85
N LYS A 19 -27.54 15.46 -56.04
CA LYS A 19 -26.81 14.24 -56.40
C LYS A 19 -25.28 14.37 -56.24
N GLY A 20 -24.66 13.24 -55.90
CA GLY A 20 -23.54 12.67 -56.67
C GLY A 20 -22.15 13.30 -56.50
N SER A 21 -21.29 12.63 -55.75
CA SER A 21 -19.85 12.59 -56.04
C SER A 21 -19.32 11.21 -55.66
N SER A 22 -19.06 10.45 -56.71
CA SER A 22 -18.22 9.25 -56.72
C SER A 22 -16.78 9.68 -56.46
N GLY A 23 -16.13 9.09 -55.46
CA GLY A 23 -14.73 9.39 -55.17
C GLY A 23 -14.15 8.49 -54.10
N GLU A 24 -13.42 7.49 -54.56
CA GLU A 24 -12.26 6.88 -53.88
C GLU A 24 -12.53 6.08 -52.59
N ARG A 25 -12.66 4.76 -52.78
CA ARG A 25 -12.25 3.77 -51.80
C ARG A 25 -10.73 3.86 -51.62
N SER A 26 -10.25 4.74 -50.76
CA SER A 26 -8.92 4.63 -50.20
C SER A 26 -8.91 3.46 -49.22
N GLY A 27 -8.30 2.35 -49.63
CA GLY A 27 -7.97 1.23 -48.75
C GLY A 27 -7.01 1.69 -47.66
N GLY A 28 -7.57 2.19 -46.56
CA GLY A 28 -6.85 2.31 -45.30
C GLY A 28 -6.66 0.91 -44.75
N SER A 29 -5.48 0.34 -45.00
CA SER A 29 -4.98 -0.81 -44.27
C SER A 29 -5.15 -0.53 -42.78
N GLY A 30 -6.14 -1.16 -42.17
CA GLY A 30 -6.30 -1.17 -40.73
C GLY A 30 -5.06 -1.83 -40.13
N GLU A 31 -4.07 -1.01 -39.80
CA GLU A 31 -3.03 -1.38 -38.86
C GLU A 31 -3.75 -1.84 -37.60
N ARG A 32 -3.78 -3.15 -37.41
CA ARG A 32 -4.20 -3.76 -36.15
C ARG A 32 -3.34 -3.11 -35.08
N PRO A 33 -3.90 -2.43 -34.06
CA PRO A 33 -3.08 -1.94 -32.97
C PRO A 33 -2.34 -3.14 -32.39
N GLY A 34 -1.00 -3.11 -32.53
CA GLY A 34 -0.13 -4.20 -32.15
C GLY A 34 -0.47 -4.71 -30.76
N GLY A 35 -0.50 -6.02 -30.61
CA GLY A 35 -0.84 -6.72 -29.37
C GLY A 35 0.09 -6.30 -28.23
N GLY A 36 -0.25 -5.21 -27.57
CA GLY A 36 0.32 -4.86 -26.27
C GLY A 36 -0.05 -5.97 -25.31
N SER A 37 0.94 -6.51 -24.60
CA SER A 37 0.71 -7.59 -23.64
C SER A 37 -0.46 -7.23 -22.73
N THR A 38 -1.39 -8.17 -22.49
CA THR A 38 -2.56 -7.96 -21.63
C THR A 38 -2.15 -7.41 -20.25
N VAL A 39 -0.96 -7.79 -19.79
CA VAL A 39 -0.31 -7.27 -18.58
C VAL A 39 0.00 -5.77 -18.68
N ALA A 40 0.59 -5.30 -19.79
CA ALA A 40 0.86 -3.88 -20.01
C ALA A 40 -0.44 -3.07 -20.13
N ALA A 41 -1.46 -3.61 -20.81
CA ALA A 41 -2.78 -2.97 -20.91
C ALA A 41 -3.46 -2.83 -19.53
N LEU A 42 -3.43 -3.89 -18.72
CA LEU A 42 -3.95 -3.86 -17.35
C LEU A 42 -3.18 -2.87 -16.47
N TRP A 43 -1.84 -2.85 -16.55
CA TRP A 43 -1.02 -1.92 -15.77
C TRP A 43 -1.23 -0.46 -16.19
N ASN A 44 -1.50 -0.17 -17.46
CA ASN A 44 -1.73 1.22 -17.90
C ASN A 44 -3.05 1.79 -17.36
N SER A 45 -4.04 0.93 -17.14
CA SER A 45 -5.36 1.30 -16.60
C SER A 45 -5.30 1.75 -15.13
N THR A 46 -6.19 2.66 -14.74
CA THR A 46 -6.33 3.07 -13.32
C THR A 46 -6.89 1.93 -12.46
N VAL A 47 -7.73 1.07 -13.02
CA VAL A 47 -8.33 -0.07 -12.30
C VAL A 47 -7.27 -1.12 -11.98
N GLY A 48 -6.45 -1.52 -12.96
CA GLY A 48 -5.38 -2.49 -12.76
C GLY A 48 -4.35 -2.03 -11.73
N LYS A 49 -3.95 -0.75 -11.73
CA LYS A 49 -3.04 -0.20 -10.70
C LYS A 49 -3.64 -0.25 -9.30
N LYS A 50 -4.93 0.04 -9.14
CA LYS A 50 -5.62 -0.05 -7.85
C LYS A 50 -5.69 -1.50 -7.36
N ALA A 51 -5.99 -2.45 -8.25
CA ALA A 51 -5.99 -3.87 -7.93
C ALA A 51 -4.58 -4.34 -7.52
N ALA A 52 -3.56 -4.00 -8.29
CA ALA A 52 -2.17 -4.33 -7.98
C ALA A 52 -1.72 -3.74 -6.64
N MET A 53 -2.09 -2.48 -6.35
CA MET A 53 -1.83 -1.84 -5.06
C MET A 53 -2.53 -2.56 -3.89
N ALA A 54 -3.77 -3.00 -4.08
CA ALA A 54 -4.53 -3.73 -3.07
C ALA A 54 -3.95 -5.13 -2.79
N VAL A 55 -3.61 -5.89 -3.84
CA VAL A 55 -3.02 -7.23 -3.70
C VAL A 55 -1.64 -7.16 -3.05
N SER A 56 -0.76 -6.29 -3.55
CA SER A 56 0.57 -6.09 -2.94
C SER A 56 0.46 -5.61 -1.49
N GLY A 57 -0.48 -4.71 -1.19
CA GLY A 57 -0.76 -4.27 0.18
C GLY A 57 -1.23 -5.40 1.09
N ALA A 58 -2.06 -6.32 0.60
CA ALA A 58 -2.50 -7.49 1.36
C ALA A 58 -1.35 -8.46 1.67
N ILE A 59 -0.44 -8.68 0.71
CA ILE A 59 0.79 -9.48 0.93
C ILE A 59 1.65 -8.86 2.02
N LEU A 60 1.93 -7.55 1.92
CA LEU A 60 2.73 -6.83 2.92
C LEU A 60 2.06 -6.84 4.30
N LEU A 61 0.74 -6.69 4.36
CA LEU A 61 -0.02 -6.76 5.61
C LEU A 61 0.05 -8.15 6.25
N GLY A 62 -0.09 -9.21 5.45
CA GLY A 62 0.08 -10.59 5.93
C GLY A 62 1.47 -10.83 6.50
N TYR A 63 2.50 -10.31 5.82
CA TYR A 63 3.86 -10.33 6.34
C TYR A 63 4.01 -9.55 7.63
N LEU A 64 3.45 -8.34 7.76
CA LEU A 64 3.53 -7.57 9.00
C LEU A 64 2.93 -8.31 10.20
N VAL A 65 1.83 -9.03 9.99
CA VAL A 65 1.23 -9.88 11.04
C VAL A 65 2.18 -11.01 11.42
N ALA A 66 2.69 -11.78 10.45
CA ALA A 66 3.63 -12.88 10.71
C ALA A 66 4.94 -12.37 11.35
N HIS A 67 5.44 -11.23 10.87
CA HIS A 67 6.62 -10.57 11.37
C HIS A 67 6.42 -10.11 12.81
N LEU A 68 5.28 -9.50 13.15
CA LEU A 68 4.96 -9.14 14.53
C LEU A 68 4.92 -10.37 15.42
N ILE A 69 4.22 -11.43 15.02
CA ILE A 69 4.13 -12.68 15.80
C ILE A 69 5.52 -13.26 16.08
N GLY A 70 6.39 -13.31 15.07
CA GLY A 70 7.78 -13.74 15.23
C GLY A 70 8.55 -12.85 16.21
N ASN A 71 8.41 -11.53 16.11
CA ASN A 71 9.11 -10.59 16.98
C ASN A 71 8.58 -10.58 18.43
N LEU A 72 7.29 -10.85 18.66
CA LEU A 72 6.73 -10.94 20.02
C LEU A 72 7.35 -12.06 20.85
N LYS A 73 8.02 -13.04 20.21
CA LYS A 73 8.83 -14.04 20.92
C LYS A 73 9.99 -13.44 21.72
N VAL A 74 10.36 -12.19 21.46
CA VAL A 74 11.32 -11.44 22.29
C VAL A 74 10.91 -11.40 23.76
N PHE A 75 9.61 -11.36 24.05
CA PHE A 75 9.09 -11.36 25.43
C PHE A 75 9.14 -12.73 26.11
N VAL A 76 9.33 -13.79 25.33
CA VAL A 76 9.47 -15.16 25.86
C VAL A 76 10.92 -15.43 26.22
N GLY A 77 11.85 -15.03 25.37
CA GLY A 77 13.28 -15.07 25.65
C GLY A 77 14.16 -15.29 24.42
N ALA A 78 15.47 -15.23 24.62
CA ALA A 78 16.47 -15.36 23.57
C ALA A 78 16.41 -16.72 22.85
N SER A 79 16.20 -17.81 23.59
CA SER A 79 16.08 -19.16 23.03
C SER A 79 14.93 -19.28 22.02
N ASP A 80 13.78 -18.68 22.33
CA ASP A 80 12.59 -18.74 21.50
C ASP A 80 12.72 -17.94 20.22
N LEU A 81 13.28 -16.72 20.31
CA LEU A 81 13.45 -15.85 19.16
C LEU A 81 14.57 -16.37 18.25
N ASN A 82 15.72 -16.74 18.82
CA ASN A 82 16.85 -17.29 18.05
C ASN A 82 16.51 -18.66 17.46
N GLY A 83 15.82 -19.52 18.23
CA GLY A 83 15.32 -20.82 17.75
C GLY A 83 14.28 -20.67 16.63
N TYR A 84 13.35 -19.72 16.74
CA TYR A 84 12.41 -19.42 15.67
C TYR A 84 13.11 -18.96 14.39
N ALA A 85 14.13 -18.09 14.52
CA ALA A 85 14.92 -17.63 13.39
C ALA A 85 15.75 -18.75 12.74
N ALA A 86 16.26 -19.70 13.53
CA ALA A 86 16.94 -20.89 13.02
C ALA A 86 15.95 -21.81 12.28
N TRP A 87 14.78 -22.07 12.85
CA TRP A 87 13.73 -22.88 12.24
C TRP A 87 13.26 -22.31 10.90
N LEU A 88 13.10 -20.98 10.78
CA LEU A 88 12.73 -20.33 9.52
C LEU A 88 13.68 -20.67 8.36
N ARG A 89 14.95 -20.96 8.65
CA ARG A 89 15.95 -21.36 7.63
C ARG A 89 15.79 -22.81 7.18
N THR A 90 15.14 -23.65 7.96
CA THR A 90 14.95 -25.09 7.67
C THR A 90 13.53 -25.42 7.19
N ILE A 91 12.62 -24.43 7.14
CA ILE A 91 11.26 -24.63 6.63
C ILE A 91 11.28 -25.19 5.22
N GLY A 92 10.55 -26.29 5.01
CA GLY A 92 10.38 -26.93 3.72
C GLY A 92 11.44 -27.99 3.41
N GLN A 93 12.38 -28.26 4.31
CA GLN A 93 13.28 -29.42 4.15
C GLN A 93 12.52 -30.75 4.24
N PRO A 94 12.91 -31.77 3.45
CA PRO A 94 14.05 -31.80 2.52
C PRO A 94 13.76 -31.23 1.12
N PHE A 95 12.52 -30.84 0.81
CA PHE A 95 12.11 -30.37 -0.53
C PHE A 95 12.73 -29.02 -0.93
N LEU A 96 12.96 -28.14 0.05
CA LEU A 96 13.64 -26.85 -0.12
C LEU A 96 15.00 -26.88 0.57
N GLY A 97 16.02 -26.27 -0.05
CA GLY A 97 17.34 -26.11 0.55
C GLY A 97 17.33 -25.19 1.78
N HIS A 98 18.41 -25.22 2.56
CA HIS A 98 18.59 -24.29 3.70
C HIS A 98 18.46 -22.83 3.22
N GLU A 99 17.69 -22.01 3.96
CA GLU A 99 17.37 -20.60 3.68
C GLU A 99 16.53 -20.30 2.42
N TRP A 100 16.16 -21.29 1.61
CA TRP A 100 15.41 -21.05 0.36
C TRP A 100 14.06 -20.36 0.62
N PHE A 101 13.35 -20.81 1.66
CA PHE A 101 12.10 -20.18 2.08
C PHE A 101 12.28 -18.68 2.34
N LEU A 102 13.35 -18.28 3.03
CA LEU A 102 13.64 -16.89 3.35
C LEU A 102 13.94 -16.07 2.09
N TRP A 103 14.69 -16.63 1.14
CA TRP A 103 14.99 -15.95 -0.12
C TRP A 103 13.73 -15.76 -0.98
N ILE A 104 12.88 -16.78 -1.09
CA ILE A 104 11.60 -16.68 -1.80
C ILE A 104 10.73 -15.61 -1.14
N ALA A 105 10.59 -15.65 0.18
CA ALA A 105 9.83 -14.65 0.92
C ALA A 105 10.38 -13.24 0.68
N ARG A 106 11.70 -13.04 0.75
CA ARG A 106 12.35 -11.74 0.49
C ARG A 106 12.06 -11.22 -0.91
N VAL A 107 12.21 -12.05 -1.94
CA VAL A 107 11.93 -11.66 -3.34
C VAL A 107 10.47 -11.25 -3.49
N VAL A 108 9.54 -12.03 -2.95
CA VAL A 108 8.10 -11.71 -2.98
C VAL A 108 7.80 -10.41 -2.26
N LEU A 109 8.39 -10.18 -1.09
CA LEU A 109 8.17 -8.98 -0.29
C LEU A 109 8.75 -7.73 -0.95
N VAL A 110 9.95 -7.81 -1.51
CA VAL A 110 10.56 -6.70 -2.26
C VAL A 110 9.72 -6.39 -3.49
N ALA A 111 9.31 -7.40 -4.25
CA ALA A 111 8.42 -7.22 -5.40
C ALA A 111 7.09 -6.57 -4.98
N ALA A 112 6.46 -7.05 -3.91
CA ALA A 112 5.22 -6.48 -3.38
C ALA A 112 5.41 -5.03 -2.92
N ALA A 113 6.48 -4.71 -2.20
CA ALA A 113 6.80 -3.35 -1.75
C ALA A 113 7.01 -2.39 -2.93
N VAL A 114 7.75 -2.82 -3.96
CA VAL A 114 7.98 -2.02 -5.18
C VAL A 114 6.68 -1.81 -5.94
N VAL A 115 5.89 -2.87 -6.16
CA VAL A 115 4.58 -2.77 -6.83
C VAL A 115 3.64 -1.85 -6.06
N HIS A 116 3.58 -1.99 -4.73
CA HIS A 116 2.74 -1.16 -3.87
C HIS A 116 3.15 0.32 -3.94
N GLY A 117 4.43 0.61 -3.74
CA GLY A 117 4.97 1.97 -3.76
C GLY A 117 4.85 2.64 -5.12
N THR A 118 5.18 1.93 -6.20
CA THR A 118 5.07 2.47 -7.57
C THR A 118 3.62 2.73 -7.97
N ALA A 119 2.70 1.81 -7.68
CA ALA A 119 1.27 2.00 -7.94
C ALA A 119 0.73 3.20 -7.13
N ALA A 120 1.08 3.29 -5.84
CA ALA A 120 0.68 4.39 -4.96
C ALA A 120 1.20 5.76 -5.46
N PHE A 121 2.47 5.83 -5.87
CA PHE A 121 3.09 7.03 -6.42
C PHE A 121 2.43 7.44 -7.74
N GLN A 122 2.25 6.50 -8.67
CA GLN A 122 1.65 6.79 -9.97
C GLN A 122 0.20 7.24 -9.85
N LEU A 123 -0.59 6.63 -8.96
CA LEU A 123 -1.95 7.07 -8.66
C LEU A 123 -1.96 8.47 -8.03
N SER A 124 -1.08 8.72 -7.06
CA SER A 124 -0.97 10.02 -6.40
C SER A 124 -0.60 11.12 -7.40
N ARG A 125 0.32 10.84 -8.33
CA ARG A 125 0.73 11.78 -9.38
C ARG A 125 -0.39 12.03 -10.38
N ARG A 126 -1.14 10.99 -10.79
CA ARG A 126 -2.32 11.13 -11.67
C ARG A 126 -3.41 11.97 -11.00
N ASP A 127 -3.69 11.72 -9.73
CA ASP A 127 -4.67 12.47 -8.95
C ASP A 127 -4.29 13.96 -8.80
N LEU A 128 -3.00 14.25 -8.59
CA LEU A 128 -2.50 15.63 -8.57
C LEU A 128 -2.60 16.32 -9.93
N ARG A 129 -2.23 15.64 -11.01
CA ARG A 129 -2.26 16.19 -12.38
C ARG A 129 -3.69 16.43 -12.89
N ALA A 130 -4.65 15.61 -12.45
CA ALA A 130 -6.06 15.78 -12.80
C ALA A 130 -6.73 16.98 -12.09
N ARG A 131 -6.00 17.72 -11.24
CA ARG A 131 -6.54 18.82 -10.42
C ARG A 131 -5.86 20.18 -10.74
N PRO A 132 -6.11 20.80 -11.92
CA PRO A 132 -5.55 22.11 -12.29
C PRO A 132 -6.17 23.30 -11.52
N VAL A 133 -7.34 23.14 -10.89
CA VAL A 133 -7.96 24.13 -9.99
C VAL A 133 -8.27 23.47 -8.65
N GLY A 134 -7.74 24.03 -7.56
CA GLY A 134 -7.98 23.52 -6.20
C GLY A 134 -9.46 23.61 -5.82
N TYR A 135 -9.98 22.60 -5.12
CA TYR A 135 -11.38 22.55 -4.68
C TYR A 135 -11.72 23.82 -3.87
N ARG A 136 -12.69 24.61 -4.35
CA ARG A 136 -13.21 25.82 -3.69
C ARG A 136 -13.80 25.55 -2.29
N HIS A 137 -14.09 24.29 -1.96
CA HIS A 137 -14.42 23.83 -0.60
C HIS A 137 -13.76 22.48 -0.30
N THR A 138 -12.54 22.48 0.23
CA THR A 138 -11.93 21.28 0.83
C THR A 138 -12.28 21.22 2.32
N ARG A 139 -12.95 20.14 2.77
CA ARG A 139 -13.07 19.87 4.21
C ARG A 139 -11.67 19.58 4.76
N ALA A 140 -11.23 20.31 5.80
CA ALA A 140 -9.89 20.20 6.40
C ALA A 140 -9.48 18.74 6.71
N ARG A 141 -10.44 17.90 7.14
CA ARG A 141 -10.26 16.47 7.44
C ARG A 141 -9.82 15.63 6.24
N SER A 142 -10.25 16.00 5.02
CA SER A 142 -9.85 15.30 3.79
C SER A 142 -8.39 15.63 3.42
N SER A 143 -7.95 16.86 3.63
CA SER A 143 -6.58 17.30 3.34
C SER A 143 -5.57 16.63 4.27
N TYR A 144 -5.89 16.58 5.57
CA TYR A 144 -5.05 15.93 6.58
C TYR A 144 -4.87 14.43 6.29
N ALA A 145 -5.95 13.70 6.02
CA ALA A 145 -5.89 12.27 5.73
C ALA A 145 -5.08 11.94 4.46
N THR A 146 -5.17 12.76 3.41
CA THR A 146 -4.35 12.57 2.20
C THR A 146 -2.87 12.89 2.45
N ARG A 147 -2.58 13.91 3.28
CA ARG A 147 -1.20 14.29 3.63
C ARG A 147 -0.54 13.22 4.49
N THR A 148 -1.22 12.71 5.52
CA THR A 148 -0.69 11.64 6.38
C THR A 148 -0.51 10.32 5.62
N MET A 149 -1.34 10.02 4.62
CA MET A 149 -1.14 8.84 3.77
C MET A 149 0.12 8.91 2.90
N ARG A 150 0.40 10.07 2.28
CA ARG A 150 1.58 10.25 1.44
C ARG A 150 2.86 10.29 2.27
N TRP A 151 2.89 11.13 3.30
CA TRP A 151 4.07 11.24 4.17
C TRP A 151 4.29 9.97 4.98
N GLY A 152 3.22 9.31 5.46
CA GLY A 152 3.32 8.00 6.11
C GLY A 152 3.96 6.96 5.20
N GLY A 153 3.56 6.88 3.92
CA GLY A 153 4.20 5.99 2.96
C GLY A 153 5.69 6.29 2.72
N VAL A 154 6.07 7.56 2.67
CA VAL A 154 7.49 7.97 2.52
C VAL A 154 8.30 7.61 3.77
N ILE A 155 7.77 7.92 4.97
CA ILE A 155 8.39 7.57 6.25
C ILE A 155 8.59 6.05 6.33
N LEU A 156 7.59 5.25 5.94
CA LEU A 156 7.72 3.79 5.92
C LEU A 156 8.76 3.31 4.90
N GLY A 157 8.84 3.93 3.72
CA GLY A 157 9.86 3.61 2.74
C GLY A 157 11.28 3.83 3.28
N LEU A 158 11.52 4.97 3.93
CA LEU A 158 12.79 5.27 4.60
C LEU A 158 13.06 4.31 5.77
N PHE A 159 12.03 4.03 6.56
CA PHE A 159 12.12 3.09 7.68
C PHE A 159 12.47 1.68 7.22
N ILE A 160 11.91 1.18 6.12
CA ILE A 160 12.25 -0.15 5.59
C ILE A 160 13.73 -0.23 5.24
N VAL A 161 14.29 0.82 4.63
CA VAL A 161 15.73 0.88 4.33
C VAL A 161 16.53 0.85 5.63
N TRP A 162 16.20 1.71 6.59
CA TRP A 162 16.85 1.73 7.90
C TRP A 162 16.77 0.37 8.60
N HIS A 163 15.59 -0.25 8.64
CA HIS A 163 15.32 -1.53 9.29
C HIS A 163 16.15 -2.66 8.68
N ILE A 164 16.28 -2.71 7.35
CA ILE A 164 17.14 -3.68 6.68
C ILE A 164 18.60 -3.44 7.06
N LEU A 165 19.06 -2.18 7.04
CA LEU A 165 20.43 -1.84 7.40
C LEU A 165 20.78 -2.17 8.86
N ASP A 166 19.80 -2.06 9.75
CA ASP A 166 19.95 -2.19 11.20
C ASP A 166 19.86 -3.66 11.67
N LEU A 167 18.82 -4.39 11.26
CA LEU A 167 18.53 -5.73 11.77
C LEU A 167 18.74 -6.87 10.76
N THR A 168 18.85 -6.56 9.47
CA THR A 168 19.05 -7.61 8.43
C THR A 168 20.50 -7.68 7.97
N THR A 169 21.10 -6.56 7.59
CA THR A 169 22.50 -6.49 7.14
C THR A 169 23.47 -6.09 8.25
N LEU A 170 22.94 -5.63 9.39
CA LEU A 170 23.71 -5.26 10.60
C LEU A 170 24.72 -4.11 10.38
N THR A 171 24.58 -3.38 9.28
CA THR A 171 25.49 -2.31 8.85
C THR A 171 25.49 -1.08 9.76
N VAL A 172 24.36 -0.76 10.38
CA VAL A 172 24.23 0.42 11.27
C VAL A 172 24.06 0.02 12.74
N ASN A 173 24.16 -1.27 13.05
CA ASN A 173 24.09 -1.81 14.40
C ASN A 173 25.48 -2.30 14.85
N PRO A 174 26.29 -1.44 15.50
CA PRO A 174 27.69 -1.74 15.79
C PRO A 174 27.90 -2.83 16.84
N ARG A 175 26.84 -3.24 17.57
CA ARG A 175 26.89 -4.29 18.60
C ARG A 175 26.16 -5.56 18.16
N ALA A 176 25.82 -5.68 16.88
CA ALA A 176 25.10 -6.83 16.36
C ALA A 176 26.02 -8.00 15.99
N GLU A 177 25.51 -9.20 16.16
CA GLU A 177 26.15 -10.46 15.85
C GLU A 177 25.30 -11.27 14.85
N ALA A 178 25.93 -11.83 13.82
CA ALA A 178 25.24 -12.61 12.81
C ALA A 178 24.66 -13.90 13.42
N GLY A 179 23.38 -14.19 13.16
CA GLY A 179 22.71 -15.37 13.69
C GLY A 179 22.06 -15.19 15.07
N HIS A 180 22.17 -14.00 15.67
CA HIS A 180 21.65 -13.66 17.00
C HIS A 180 20.56 -12.55 16.95
N PRO A 181 19.37 -12.80 16.37
CA PRO A 181 18.33 -11.78 16.24
C PRO A 181 17.85 -11.16 17.56
N TYR A 182 17.81 -11.92 18.65
CA TYR A 182 17.39 -11.40 19.96
C TYR A 182 18.37 -10.32 20.44
N GLU A 183 19.65 -10.64 20.43
CA GLU A 183 20.73 -9.76 20.87
C GLU A 183 20.81 -8.51 19.99
N ASN A 184 20.66 -8.66 18.68
CA ASN A 184 20.67 -7.55 17.72
C ASN A 184 19.50 -6.59 17.96
N LEU A 185 18.31 -7.13 18.21
CA LEU A 185 17.11 -6.36 18.52
C LEU A 185 17.31 -5.56 19.81
N VAL A 186 17.81 -6.20 20.87
CA VAL A 186 18.10 -5.53 22.13
C VAL A 186 19.17 -4.44 21.94
N ALA A 187 20.22 -4.73 21.18
CA ALA A 187 21.30 -3.78 20.87
C ALA A 187 20.77 -2.51 20.19
N THR A 188 19.85 -2.64 19.22
CA THR A 188 19.19 -1.51 18.57
C THR A 188 18.44 -0.66 19.58
N PHE A 189 17.57 -1.26 20.39
CA PHE A 189 16.67 -0.52 21.29
C PHE A 189 17.33 0.00 22.57
N ARG A 190 18.58 -0.40 22.84
CA ARG A 190 19.42 0.27 23.85
C ARG A 190 19.95 1.63 23.38
N THR A 191 19.80 1.96 22.10
CA THR A 191 20.16 3.28 21.57
C THR A 191 18.94 4.21 21.50
N TRP A 192 19.10 5.46 21.94
CA TRP A 192 18.01 6.44 21.95
C TRP A 192 17.45 6.73 20.55
N TYR A 193 18.31 6.71 19.54
CA TYR A 193 17.92 6.98 18.15
C TYR A 193 17.20 5.78 17.52
N GLY A 194 17.65 4.55 17.79
CA GLY A 194 17.00 3.33 17.30
C GLY A 194 15.57 3.25 17.81
N ASP A 195 15.39 3.44 19.13
CA ASP A 195 14.06 3.48 19.75
C ASP A 195 13.13 4.52 19.10
N THR A 196 13.59 5.78 19.02
CA THR A 196 12.77 6.89 18.47
C THR A 196 12.37 6.64 17.01
N ILE A 197 13.31 6.19 16.17
CA ILE A 197 13.06 5.93 14.74
C ILE A 197 11.98 4.85 14.58
N TYR A 198 12.09 3.75 15.32
CA TYR A 198 11.14 2.65 15.23
C TYR A 198 9.76 3.05 15.77
N ILE A 199 9.66 3.73 16.91
CA ILE A 199 8.36 4.18 17.45
C ILE A 199 7.65 5.10 16.45
N VAL A 200 8.36 6.10 15.90
CA VAL A 200 7.77 7.03 14.90
C VAL A 200 7.31 6.26 13.66
N ALA A 201 8.11 5.31 13.19
CA ALA A 201 7.75 4.48 12.05
C ALA A 201 6.52 3.60 12.33
N MET A 202 6.38 3.03 13.53
CA MET A 202 5.21 2.22 13.89
C MET A 202 3.93 3.04 14.00
N LEU A 203 4.01 4.28 14.48
CA LEU A 203 2.86 5.19 14.47
C LEU A 203 2.45 5.55 13.04
N ALA A 204 3.42 5.80 12.15
CA ALA A 204 3.17 6.00 10.74
C ALA A 204 2.56 4.74 10.08
N LEU A 205 3.04 3.56 10.46
CA LEU A 205 2.51 2.26 10.00
C LEU A 205 1.06 2.09 10.39
N GLY A 206 0.70 2.33 11.65
CA GLY A 206 -0.68 2.24 12.13
C GLY A 206 -1.63 3.13 11.33
N MET A 207 -1.24 4.39 11.11
CA MET A 207 -2.03 5.29 10.27
C MET A 207 -2.13 4.76 8.82
N HIS A 208 -1.00 4.33 8.23
CA HIS A 208 -0.96 3.84 6.86
C HIS A 208 -1.85 2.60 6.66
N VAL A 209 -1.77 1.61 7.56
CA VAL A 209 -2.57 0.38 7.51
C VAL A 209 -4.06 0.70 7.67
N ARG A 210 -4.43 1.53 8.65
CA ARG A 210 -5.82 1.92 8.89
C ARG A 210 -6.47 2.50 7.64
N HIS A 211 -5.76 3.40 6.97
CA HIS A 211 -6.25 4.08 5.78
C HIS A 211 -6.16 3.19 4.53
N GLY A 212 -5.05 2.46 4.36
CA GLY A 212 -4.82 1.57 3.23
C GLY A 212 -5.83 0.42 3.16
N PHE A 213 -6.12 -0.20 4.30
CA PHE A 213 -7.13 -1.27 4.38
C PHE A 213 -8.51 -0.78 3.96
N TRP A 214 -8.92 0.40 4.45
CA TRP A 214 -10.19 1.01 4.06
C TRP A 214 -10.25 1.29 2.55
N SER A 215 -9.19 1.88 1.97
CA SER A 215 -9.12 2.16 0.53
C SER A 215 -9.11 0.90 -0.32
N ALA A 216 -8.46 -0.17 0.13
CA ALA A 216 -8.47 -1.47 -0.53
C ALA A 216 -9.86 -2.11 -0.51
N ALA A 217 -10.54 -2.11 0.65
CA ALA A 217 -11.88 -2.67 0.79
C ALA A 217 -12.91 -1.95 -0.12
N GLN A 218 -12.77 -0.63 -0.30
CA GLN A 218 -13.59 0.13 -1.24
C GLN A 218 -13.27 -0.21 -2.70
N THR A 219 -11.99 -0.37 -3.04
CA THR A 219 -11.52 -0.69 -4.40
C THR A 219 -11.98 -2.07 -4.85
N LEU A 220 -11.94 -3.06 -3.95
CA LEU A 220 -12.30 -4.46 -4.24
C LEU A 220 -13.82 -4.70 -4.19
N GLY A 221 -14.64 -3.65 -4.01
CA GLY A 221 -16.10 -3.77 -3.98
C GLY A 221 -16.65 -4.49 -2.73
N LEU A 222 -15.82 -4.72 -1.71
CA LEU A 222 -16.23 -5.39 -0.47
C LEU A 222 -17.09 -4.49 0.42
N ASN A 223 -17.10 -3.18 0.15
CA ASN A 223 -17.84 -2.20 0.93
C ASN A 223 -19.32 -2.14 0.53
N ASN A 224 -20.21 -2.40 1.49
CA ASN A 224 -21.64 -2.13 1.39
C ASN A 224 -22.09 -1.39 2.67
N ARG A 225 -23.18 -0.61 2.65
CA ARG A 225 -23.64 0.22 3.80
C ARG A 225 -23.72 -0.56 5.13
N ARG A 226 -24.05 -1.86 5.07
CA ARG A 226 -24.09 -2.77 6.24
C ARG A 226 -22.70 -3.22 6.71
N ARG A 227 -21.75 -3.44 5.80
CA ARG A 227 -20.38 -3.92 6.09
C ARG A 227 -19.39 -2.81 6.39
N GLU A 228 -19.70 -1.58 6.01
CA GLU A 228 -18.85 -0.40 6.21
C GLU A 228 -18.40 -0.24 7.65
N ARG A 229 -19.32 -0.35 8.63
CA ARG A 229 -18.97 -0.23 10.05
C ARG A 229 -18.02 -1.34 10.50
N ALA A 230 -18.31 -2.59 10.10
CA ALA A 230 -17.47 -3.73 10.43
C ALA A 230 -16.07 -3.60 9.82
N LEU A 231 -15.96 -3.25 8.54
CA LEU A 231 -14.68 -3.05 7.86
C LEU A 231 -13.84 -1.94 8.50
N LYS A 232 -14.47 -0.82 8.90
CA LYS A 232 -13.79 0.25 9.62
C LYS A 232 -13.33 -0.20 11.00
N ALA A 233 -14.15 -0.95 11.74
CA ALA A 233 -13.77 -1.50 13.03
C ALA A 233 -12.59 -2.47 12.90
N THR A 234 -12.62 -3.39 11.91
CA THR A 234 -11.52 -4.31 11.62
C THR A 234 -10.25 -3.56 11.23
N ALA A 235 -10.34 -2.55 10.36
CA ALA A 235 -9.18 -1.73 9.97
C ALA A 235 -8.55 -1.02 11.16
N ASN A 236 -9.37 -0.45 12.05
CA ASN A 236 -8.91 0.23 13.26
C ASN A 236 -8.28 -0.76 14.25
N LEU A 237 -8.92 -1.90 14.50
CA LEU A 237 -8.42 -2.92 15.41
C LEU A 237 -7.10 -3.49 14.92
N LEU A 238 -7.01 -3.83 13.63
CA LEU A 238 -5.79 -4.37 13.03
C LEU A 238 -4.64 -3.35 13.08
N ALA A 239 -4.91 -2.10 12.74
CA ALA A 239 -3.93 -1.03 12.83
C ALA A 239 -3.45 -0.80 14.27
N LEU A 240 -4.38 -0.81 15.25
CA LEU A 240 -4.05 -0.65 16.66
C LEU A 240 -3.22 -1.83 17.16
N ALA A 241 -3.62 -3.06 16.87
CA ALA A 241 -2.92 -4.27 17.30
C ALA A 241 -1.49 -4.32 16.74
N LEU A 242 -1.31 -4.03 15.44
CA LEU A 242 0.02 -3.96 14.84
C LEU A 242 0.88 -2.86 15.46
N THR A 243 0.32 -1.67 15.64
CA THR A 243 1.06 -0.54 16.23
C THR A 243 1.47 -0.84 17.67
N ALA A 244 0.51 -1.27 18.50
CA ALA A 244 0.77 -1.58 19.90
C ALA A 244 1.76 -2.74 20.06
N GLY A 245 1.63 -3.79 19.24
CA GLY A 245 2.52 -4.94 19.28
C GLY A 245 3.94 -4.62 18.84
N PHE A 246 4.14 -3.79 17.81
CA PHE A 246 5.50 -3.40 17.42
C PHE A 246 6.09 -2.35 18.36
N VAL A 247 5.30 -1.43 18.90
CA VAL A 247 5.76 -0.41 19.87
C VAL A 247 6.06 -1.03 21.24
N SER A 248 5.38 -2.10 21.62
CA SER A 248 5.66 -2.75 22.90
C SER A 248 7.09 -3.30 22.97
N ILE A 249 7.67 -3.72 21.85
CA ILE A 249 9.04 -4.28 21.78
C ILE A 249 10.11 -3.26 22.24
N PRO A 250 10.27 -2.08 21.62
CA PRO A 250 11.20 -1.07 22.09
C PRO A 250 10.96 -0.69 23.56
N ILE A 251 9.69 -0.46 23.93
CA ILE A 251 9.31 -0.14 25.31
C ILE A 251 9.71 -1.26 26.28
N GLY A 252 9.57 -2.53 25.88
CA GLY A 252 9.96 -3.70 26.66
C GLY A 252 11.47 -3.75 26.93
N VAL A 253 12.28 -3.33 25.96
CA VAL A 253 13.74 -3.19 26.15
C VAL A 253 14.05 -2.00 27.06
N MET A 254 13.42 -0.84 26.85
CA MET A 254 13.64 0.36 27.67
C MET A 254 13.28 0.16 29.15
N THR A 255 12.20 -0.57 29.41
CA THR A 255 11.72 -0.88 30.76
C THR A 255 12.49 -2.02 31.42
N GLY A 256 13.40 -2.67 30.69
CA GLY A 256 14.21 -3.78 31.20
C GLY A 256 13.46 -5.10 31.38
N VAL A 257 12.25 -5.21 30.83
CA VAL A 257 11.49 -6.47 30.76
C VAL A 257 12.20 -7.44 29.82
N VAL A 258 12.75 -6.92 28.73
CA VAL A 258 13.63 -7.63 27.79
C VAL A 258 15.07 -7.17 28.04
N LYS A 259 16.01 -8.10 28.16
CA LYS A 259 17.41 -7.81 28.51
C LYS A 259 18.40 -8.41 27.55
#